data_AF-A0A432Z541-F1
#
_entry.id   AF-A0A432Z541-F1
#
_cell.length_a   1.000
_cell.length_b   1.000
_cell.length_c   1.000
_cell.angle_alpha   90.00
_cell.angle_beta   90.00
_cell.angle_gamma   90.00
#
_symmetry.space_group_name_H-M   'P 1'
#
loop_
_entity.id
_entity.type
_entity.pdbx_description
1 polymer ?
#
loop_
_entity_poly.entity_id
_entity_poly.type
_entity_poly.pdbx_seq_one_letter_code
_entity_poly.pdbx_strand_id
1 'polypeptide(L)'
;MSTITNTAVNVTPDSPAFLGSSNPLENDAQYSYFFNGCFIYSYNHMTDRCACLCGLDVATTKVKPYGLVDKQYVVIGDKPFRSVTQAQKARSKVSITNASTDSNSGKHPALPTIEQLSPIKSLARIEEWFNTDFEAKWEAYRETPEFYNLIQYYLALSCDAYKQKADTAFLDAGIEFYLSMAHYSWLNPSILHNAACIYWLAGEQEYALDCIELALNFRYAGMDSLLKDEDLQGLRKTRRFRQLARRYESLKPRFSYVTLEVFEVFENFAVQQPESFVRFMRSHLLASFRFYDISDLSARIDDSEDEEEREYWQRLAAFNNSYLYKHMLVDESLDLSTEQGRTNYQRFQQYRHYRILNPIVFARVSEQLFHHAHYWASRHQGVFNERDRALLSQSFQLFEEFNVATEGLCFEKRNELIDKAKSYDIHYYMSNLKRF
;
A
#
# COMPACT_ATOMS: atom_id res chain seq x y z
N MET A 1 35.24 -23.27 -10.62
CA MET A 1 34.03 -22.43 -10.59
C MET A 1 33.00 -23.19 -9.77
N SER A 2 32.73 -22.79 -8.53
CA SER A 2 31.74 -23.47 -7.68
C SER A 2 30.34 -22.96 -7.99
N THR A 3 29.42 -23.87 -8.28
CA THR A 3 27.98 -23.60 -8.18
C THR A 3 27.58 -23.56 -6.71
N ILE A 4 26.52 -22.80 -6.39
CA ILE A 4 25.99 -22.56 -5.03
C ILE A 4 25.57 -23.87 -4.32
N THR A 5 25.39 -24.96 -5.07
CA THR A 5 25.02 -26.28 -4.54
C THR A 5 26.03 -26.90 -3.56
N ASN A 6 27.29 -26.42 -3.50
CA ASN A 6 28.26 -26.91 -2.50
C ASN A 6 28.32 -26.06 -1.22
N THR A 7 27.65 -24.90 -1.17
CA THR A 7 27.69 -23.95 -0.04
C THR A 7 26.40 -23.93 0.79
N ALA A 8 25.41 -24.77 0.45
CA ALA A 8 24.04 -24.70 0.96
C ALA A 8 23.79 -25.46 2.27
N VAL A 9 24.81 -26.03 2.91
CA VAL A 9 24.63 -26.72 4.20
C VAL A 9 24.79 -25.69 5.32
N ASN A 10 23.69 -25.34 5.99
CA ASN A 10 23.57 -24.46 7.17
C ASN A 10 23.46 -22.93 6.95
N VAL A 11 22.95 -22.48 5.80
CA VAL A 11 22.70 -21.03 5.56
C VAL A 11 21.35 -20.62 6.16
N THR A 12 21.35 -19.57 6.98
CA THR A 12 20.14 -18.98 7.60
C THR A 12 20.15 -17.46 7.43
N PRO A 13 19.03 -16.75 7.68
CA PRO A 13 19.00 -15.29 7.68
C PRO A 13 20.06 -14.64 8.57
N ASP A 14 20.41 -15.30 9.68
CA ASP A 14 21.40 -14.85 10.66
C ASP A 14 22.84 -15.26 10.30
N SER A 15 23.02 -16.10 9.27
CA SER A 15 24.33 -16.54 8.77
C SER A 15 24.32 -16.68 7.23
N PRO A 16 24.25 -15.56 6.50
CA PRO A 16 24.14 -15.59 5.04
C PRO A 16 25.44 -16.01 4.37
N ALA A 17 25.33 -16.81 3.30
CA ALA A 17 26.45 -17.24 2.49
C ALA A 17 26.88 -16.13 1.51
N PHE A 18 28.14 -15.73 1.56
CA PHE A 18 28.72 -14.81 0.59
C PHE A 18 28.89 -15.49 -0.78
N LEU A 19 28.35 -14.85 -1.82
CA LEU A 19 28.38 -15.37 -3.20
C LEU A 19 29.54 -14.78 -4.01
N GLY A 20 29.92 -13.53 -3.73
CA GLY A 20 31.00 -12.83 -4.43
C GLY A 20 30.77 -11.31 -4.52
N SER A 21 31.71 -10.60 -5.14
CA SER A 21 31.63 -9.14 -5.33
C SER A 21 31.90 -8.71 -6.77
N SER A 22 31.33 -7.57 -7.16
CA SER A 22 31.53 -6.95 -8.48
C SER A 22 31.66 -5.44 -8.38
N ASN A 23 32.37 -4.81 -9.32
CA ASN A 23 32.37 -3.35 -9.49
C ASN A 23 31.86 -3.00 -10.90
N PRO A 24 30.53 -2.93 -11.09
CA PRO A 24 29.95 -2.94 -12.42
C PRO A 24 29.76 -1.55 -13.05
N LEU A 25 29.99 -0.45 -12.31
CA LEU A 25 29.68 0.91 -12.77
C LEU A 25 30.91 1.81 -12.99
N GLU A 26 32.15 1.30 -12.84
CA GLU A 26 33.42 2.05 -13.00
C GLU A 26 33.56 3.33 -12.14
N ASN A 27 32.58 3.62 -11.27
CA ASN A 27 32.52 4.76 -10.36
C ASN A 27 32.75 4.34 -8.89
N ASP A 28 33.68 3.42 -8.64
CA ASP A 28 34.03 2.87 -7.31
C ASP A 28 32.91 2.21 -6.48
N ALA A 29 31.68 2.12 -7.00
CA ALA A 29 30.58 1.43 -6.33
C ALA A 29 30.79 -0.10 -6.33
N GLN A 30 31.38 -0.61 -5.24
CA GLN A 30 31.55 -2.04 -5.00
C GLN A 30 30.25 -2.66 -4.48
N TYR A 31 29.85 -3.78 -5.07
CA TYR A 31 28.71 -4.57 -4.62
C TYR A 31 29.17 -5.94 -4.13
N SER A 32 28.53 -6.43 -3.08
CA SER A 32 28.71 -7.77 -2.53
C SER A 32 27.37 -8.50 -2.53
N TYR A 33 27.36 -9.76 -2.93
CA TYR A 33 26.15 -10.55 -3.06
C TYR A 33 26.13 -11.68 -2.05
N PHE A 34 24.96 -11.95 -1.50
CA PHE A 34 24.77 -12.90 -0.42
C PHE A 34 23.49 -13.72 -0.66
N PHE A 35 23.47 -14.94 -0.15
CA PHE A 35 22.29 -15.79 -0.08
C PHE A 35 21.99 -16.07 1.40
N ASN A 36 20.76 -15.80 1.85
CA ASN A 36 20.39 -15.91 3.27
C ASN A 36 19.57 -17.18 3.60
N GLY A 37 19.50 -18.14 2.69
CA GLY A 37 18.65 -19.33 2.83
C GLY A 37 17.27 -19.16 2.18
N CYS A 38 16.82 -17.92 1.93
CA CYS A 38 15.53 -17.63 1.29
C CYS A 38 15.69 -16.99 -0.08
N PHE A 39 16.54 -15.97 -0.21
CA PHE A 39 16.76 -15.22 -1.45
C PHE A 39 18.17 -14.66 -1.55
N ILE A 40 18.54 -14.23 -2.75
CA ILE A 40 19.80 -13.51 -3.00
C ILE A 40 19.57 -12.02 -2.78
N TYR A 41 20.54 -11.34 -2.18
CA TYR A 41 20.53 -9.89 -2.02
C TYR A 41 21.91 -9.30 -2.30
N SER A 42 21.95 -8.02 -2.68
CA SER A 42 23.17 -7.25 -2.89
C SER A 42 23.36 -6.22 -1.79
N TYR A 43 24.59 -5.99 -1.35
CA TYR A 43 25.04 -4.90 -0.51
C TYR A 43 25.86 -3.91 -1.33
N ASN A 44 25.50 -2.64 -1.29
CA ASN A 44 26.23 -1.54 -1.91
C ASN A 44 27.15 -0.89 -0.88
N HIS A 45 28.47 -1.01 -1.05
CA HIS A 45 29.48 -0.50 -0.12
C HIS A 45 29.60 1.03 -0.10
N MET A 46 29.01 1.74 -1.06
CA MET A 46 29.02 3.19 -1.10
C MET A 46 27.82 3.82 -0.37
N THR A 47 26.67 3.13 -0.39
CA THR A 47 25.43 3.63 0.22
C THR A 47 25.04 2.90 1.50
N ASP A 48 25.78 1.83 1.85
CA ASP A 48 25.48 0.91 2.95
C ASP A 48 24.07 0.31 2.90
N ARG A 49 23.54 0.10 1.70
CA ARG A 49 22.19 -0.44 1.47
C ARG A 49 22.19 -1.87 0.95
N CYS A 50 21.21 -2.64 1.41
CA CYS A 50 20.88 -3.96 0.88
C CYS A 50 19.68 -3.89 -0.10
N ALA A 51 19.69 -4.71 -1.14
CA ALA A 51 18.56 -4.87 -2.07
C ALA A 51 18.27 -6.35 -2.32
N CYS A 52 16.99 -6.77 -2.19
CA CYS A 52 16.58 -8.14 -2.50
C CYS A 52 16.53 -8.37 -4.01
N LEU A 53 17.08 -9.49 -4.45
CA LEU A 53 17.07 -9.96 -5.83
C LEU A 53 16.19 -11.22 -5.91
N CYS A 54 14.94 -11.06 -5.49
CA CYS A 54 14.04 -12.18 -5.19
C CYS A 54 13.62 -12.99 -6.44
N GLY A 55 13.90 -12.49 -7.64
CA GLY A 55 13.63 -13.18 -8.92
C GLY A 55 14.78 -14.08 -9.42
N LEU A 56 15.91 -14.15 -8.70
CA LEU A 56 17.05 -14.98 -9.10
C LEU A 56 16.90 -16.43 -8.68
N ASP A 57 17.17 -17.34 -9.60
CA ASP A 57 17.32 -18.77 -9.33
C ASP A 57 18.68 -19.03 -8.67
N VAL A 58 18.63 -19.29 -7.37
CA VAL A 58 19.79 -19.60 -6.52
C VAL A 58 20.60 -20.78 -7.05
N ALA A 59 19.95 -21.80 -7.62
CA ALA A 59 20.65 -23.00 -8.08
C ALA A 59 21.50 -22.74 -9.33
N THR A 60 21.15 -21.71 -10.11
CA THR A 60 21.79 -21.44 -11.41
C THR A 60 22.55 -20.12 -11.46
N THR A 61 22.44 -19.30 -10.41
CA THR A 61 23.15 -18.01 -10.29
C THR A 61 24.66 -18.18 -10.27
N LYS A 62 25.35 -17.33 -11.03
CA LYS A 62 26.82 -17.23 -11.09
C LYS A 62 27.24 -15.77 -10.96
N VAL A 63 28.30 -15.53 -10.19
CA VAL A 63 28.94 -14.21 -10.12
C VAL A 63 29.84 -13.99 -11.32
N LYS A 64 29.78 -12.78 -11.88
CA LYS A 64 30.57 -12.28 -13.00
C LYS A 64 31.21 -10.94 -12.61
N PRO A 65 32.26 -10.49 -13.33
CA PRO A 65 32.89 -9.19 -13.04
C PRO A 65 31.92 -8.00 -13.05
N TYR A 66 30.83 -8.11 -13.82
CA TYR A 66 29.79 -7.09 -13.97
C TYR A 66 28.54 -7.31 -13.09
N GLY A 67 28.52 -8.33 -12.21
CA GLY A 67 27.40 -8.59 -11.30
C GLY A 67 26.97 -10.06 -11.27
N LEU A 68 25.67 -10.34 -11.22
CA LEU A 68 25.14 -11.72 -11.20
C LEU A 68 24.54 -12.10 -12.54
N VAL A 69 24.50 -13.40 -12.84
CA VAL A 69 23.73 -13.94 -13.95
C VAL A 69 23.16 -15.29 -13.59
N ASP A 70 21.89 -15.52 -13.91
CA ASP A 70 21.25 -16.82 -13.87
C ASP A 70 20.67 -17.17 -15.26
N LYS A 71 19.73 -18.12 -15.34
CA LYS A 71 19.10 -18.50 -16.62
C LYS A 71 18.16 -17.44 -17.21
N GLN A 72 17.62 -16.53 -16.40
CA GLN A 72 16.56 -15.59 -16.77
C GLN A 72 16.97 -14.12 -16.62
N TYR A 73 17.96 -13.83 -15.80
CA TYR A 73 18.33 -12.49 -15.37
C TYR A 73 19.85 -12.26 -15.36
N VAL A 74 20.23 -11.04 -15.69
CA VAL A 74 21.56 -10.44 -15.50
C VAL A 74 21.39 -9.31 -14.51
N VAL A 75 22.12 -9.33 -13.40
CA VAL A 75 22.11 -8.26 -12.40
C VAL A 75 23.34 -7.39 -12.55
N ILE A 76 23.14 -6.07 -12.59
CA ILE A 76 24.21 -5.07 -12.53
C ILE A 76 23.99 -4.24 -11.27
N GLY A 77 24.89 -4.37 -10.29
CA GLY A 77 24.75 -3.75 -8.98
C GLY A 77 23.60 -4.38 -8.21
N ASP A 78 22.55 -3.61 -7.94
CA ASP A 78 21.33 -4.05 -7.26
C ASP A 78 20.13 -4.24 -8.22
N LYS A 79 20.32 -4.08 -9.53
CA LYS A 79 19.24 -4.10 -10.53
C LYS A 79 19.27 -5.35 -11.42
N PRO A 80 18.20 -6.17 -11.44
CA PRO A 80 18.06 -7.28 -12.37
C PRO A 80 17.53 -6.83 -13.73
N PHE A 81 18.07 -7.43 -14.80
CA PHE A 81 17.70 -7.21 -16.20
C PHE A 81 17.43 -8.54 -16.88
N ARG A 82 16.44 -8.64 -17.78
CA ARG A 82 16.06 -9.91 -18.43
C ARG A 82 16.94 -10.27 -19.64
N SER A 83 17.82 -9.38 -20.09
CA SER A 83 18.79 -9.69 -21.15
C SER A 83 20.08 -8.87 -21.05
N VAL A 84 21.18 -9.42 -21.59
CA VAL A 84 22.49 -8.74 -21.67
C VAL A 84 22.38 -7.43 -22.47
N THR A 85 21.51 -7.38 -23.48
CA THR A 85 21.29 -6.19 -24.31
C THR A 85 20.58 -5.07 -23.54
N GLN A 86 19.60 -5.39 -22.69
CA GLN A 86 19.00 -4.42 -21.75
C GLN A 86 20.04 -3.88 -20.76
N ALA A 87 20.90 -4.77 -20.25
CA ALA A 87 21.95 -4.43 -19.30
C ALA A 87 23.01 -3.48 -19.91
N GLN A 88 23.39 -3.70 -21.17
CA GLN A 88 24.32 -2.82 -21.91
C GLN A 88 23.73 -1.44 -22.21
N LYS A 89 22.44 -1.36 -22.55
CA LYS A 89 21.73 -0.11 -22.83
C LYS A 89 21.52 0.74 -21.56
N ALA A 90 21.37 0.09 -20.41
CA ALA A 90 21.34 0.76 -19.10
C ALA A 90 22.72 1.34 -18.72
N ARG A 91 23.81 0.62 -19.01
CA ARG A 91 25.19 1.08 -18.75
C ARG A 91 25.56 2.35 -19.51
N SER A 92 25.11 2.51 -20.76
CA SER A 92 25.40 3.72 -21.55
C SER A 92 24.68 4.99 -21.11
N LYS A 93 23.61 4.89 -20.28
CA LYS A 93 22.85 6.05 -19.79
C LYS A 93 23.44 6.67 -18.51
N VAL A 94 24.27 5.95 -17.76
CA VAL A 94 24.76 6.37 -16.43
C VAL A 94 25.93 7.36 -16.51
N SER A 95 26.63 7.45 -17.65
CA SER A 95 27.82 8.33 -17.79
C SER A 95 27.52 9.83 -17.94
N ILE A 96 26.25 10.24 -17.93
CA ILE A 96 25.84 11.65 -18.17
C ILE A 96 24.93 12.14 -17.04
N THR A 97 25.40 12.15 -15.79
CA THR A 97 24.74 12.95 -14.74
C THR A 97 25.72 13.20 -13.60
N ASN A 98 26.47 14.29 -13.70
CA ASN A 98 27.09 14.97 -12.57
C ASN A 98 26.85 16.47 -12.76
N ALA A 99 25.78 17.01 -12.16
CA ALA A 99 25.66 18.44 -11.90
C ALA A 99 24.56 18.73 -10.87
N SER A 100 25.02 19.17 -9.70
CA SER A 100 24.42 20.14 -8.77
C SER A 100 22.97 19.98 -8.33
N THR A 101 22.85 19.62 -7.06
CA THR A 101 21.79 20.05 -6.13
C THR A 101 21.65 21.57 -6.11
N ASP A 102 20.47 22.09 -6.45
CA ASP A 102 20.00 23.37 -5.95
C ASP A 102 18.53 23.26 -5.59
N SER A 103 18.25 23.38 -4.29
CA SER A 103 16.93 23.41 -3.70
C SER A 103 16.28 24.76 -4.00
N ASN A 104 15.38 24.78 -4.98
CA ASN A 104 14.50 25.92 -5.20
C ASN A 104 13.07 25.50 -4.89
N SER A 105 12.42 26.27 -4.00
CA SER A 105 11.01 26.17 -3.64
C SER A 105 10.11 26.58 -4.82
N GLY A 106 10.12 25.76 -5.87
CA GLY A 106 9.36 25.93 -7.10
C GLY A 106 7.99 25.26 -7.00
N LYS A 107 6.99 25.86 -7.65
CA LYS A 107 5.64 25.30 -7.83
C LYS A 107 5.70 23.82 -8.22
N HIS A 108 4.86 22.99 -7.62
CA HIS A 108 4.73 21.57 -7.96
C HIS A 108 4.64 21.39 -9.49
N PRO A 109 5.35 20.42 -10.09
CA PRO A 109 5.35 20.22 -11.54
C PRO A 109 3.93 19.86 -12.03
N ALA A 110 3.27 20.74 -12.79
CA ALA A 110 1.87 20.51 -13.18
C ALA A 110 1.67 19.15 -13.87
N LEU A 111 0.55 18.48 -13.57
CA LEU A 111 0.13 17.26 -14.26
C LEU A 111 -0.07 17.53 -15.76
N PRO A 112 0.20 16.54 -16.63
CA PRO A 112 0.11 16.75 -18.07
C PRO A 112 -1.36 16.96 -18.50
N THR A 113 -1.62 18.04 -19.23
CA THR A 113 -2.91 18.26 -19.90
C THR A 113 -2.98 17.40 -21.16
N ILE A 114 -4.06 16.63 -21.28
CA ILE A 114 -4.26 15.58 -22.31
C ILE A 114 -5.52 15.79 -23.15
N GLU A 115 -6.25 16.88 -22.90
CA GLU A 115 -7.52 17.15 -23.58
C GLU A 115 -7.32 17.26 -25.10
N GLN A 116 -8.21 16.59 -25.86
CA GLN A 116 -8.29 16.64 -27.33
C GLN A 116 -7.12 16.02 -28.11
N LEU A 117 -6.23 15.27 -27.46
CA LEU A 117 -5.15 14.52 -28.14
C LEU A 117 -5.58 13.10 -28.54
N SER A 118 -5.01 12.59 -29.64
CA SER A 118 -5.14 11.17 -30.00
C SER A 118 -4.40 10.27 -29.00
N PRO A 119 -4.77 8.99 -28.83
CA PRO A 119 -4.13 8.10 -27.86
C PRO A 119 -2.60 8.08 -27.91
N ILE A 120 -2.02 7.98 -29.10
CA ILE A 120 -0.57 8.00 -29.33
C ILE A 120 0.08 9.31 -28.88
N LYS A 121 -0.57 10.47 -29.10
CA LYS A 121 -0.06 11.77 -28.69
C LYS A 121 -0.16 11.95 -27.18
N SER A 122 -1.24 11.47 -26.59
CA SER A 122 -1.44 11.44 -25.13
C SER A 122 -0.38 10.59 -24.45
N LEU A 123 -0.09 9.38 -24.96
CA LEU A 123 0.98 8.52 -24.45
C LEU A 123 2.33 9.22 -24.44
N ALA A 124 2.74 9.77 -25.58
CA ALA A 124 4.04 10.44 -25.69
C ALA A 124 4.17 11.60 -24.69
N ARG A 125 3.07 12.33 -24.46
CA ARG A 125 3.05 13.45 -23.50
C ARG A 125 3.17 12.99 -22.06
N ILE A 126 2.48 11.92 -21.69
CA ILE A 126 2.54 11.35 -20.34
C ILE A 126 3.91 10.70 -20.11
N GLU A 127 4.46 10.00 -21.11
CA GLU A 127 5.79 9.40 -21.06
C GLU A 127 6.88 10.47 -20.87
N GLU A 128 6.83 11.56 -21.63
CA GLU A 128 7.71 12.72 -21.42
C GLU A 128 7.61 13.27 -19.99
N TRP A 129 6.38 13.32 -19.45
CA TRP A 129 6.16 13.77 -18.08
C TRP A 129 6.75 12.80 -17.05
N PHE A 130 6.60 11.48 -17.20
CA PHE A 130 7.21 10.52 -16.26
C PHE A 130 8.74 10.48 -16.36
N ASN A 131 9.28 10.66 -17.56
CA ASN A 131 10.73 10.57 -17.81
C ASN A 131 11.52 11.81 -17.38
N THR A 132 10.86 12.88 -16.94
CA THR A 132 11.50 14.13 -16.50
C THR A 132 11.29 14.32 -15.00
N ASP A 133 12.37 14.49 -14.23
CA ASP A 133 12.32 14.78 -12.79
C ASP A 133 11.37 13.87 -11.97
N PHE A 134 11.38 12.56 -12.26
CA PHE A 134 10.45 11.60 -11.68
C PHE A 134 10.41 11.67 -10.14
N GLU A 135 11.58 11.72 -9.49
CA GLU A 135 11.67 11.79 -8.02
C GLU A 135 10.96 13.02 -7.46
N ALA A 136 11.15 14.19 -8.08
CA ALA A 136 10.50 15.43 -7.65
C ALA A 136 8.97 15.36 -7.84
N LYS A 137 8.52 14.74 -8.94
CA LYS A 137 7.09 14.53 -9.21
C LYS A 137 6.48 13.49 -8.28
N TRP A 138 7.20 12.41 -8.00
CA TRP A 138 6.80 11.39 -7.06
C TRP A 138 6.59 11.99 -5.66
N GLU A 139 7.58 12.72 -5.14
CA GLU A 139 7.46 13.42 -3.86
C GLU A 139 6.29 14.41 -3.84
N ALA A 140 6.02 15.09 -4.97
CA ALA A 140 4.93 16.05 -5.08
C ALA A 140 3.53 15.40 -5.14
N TYR A 141 3.40 14.21 -5.73
CA TYR A 141 2.09 13.66 -6.13
C TYR A 141 1.75 12.29 -5.54
N ARG A 142 2.66 11.58 -4.88
CA ARG A 142 2.40 10.22 -4.35
C ARG A 142 1.23 10.16 -3.36
N GLU A 143 0.87 11.26 -2.72
CA GLU A 143 -0.24 11.33 -1.77
C GLU A 143 -1.56 11.79 -2.44
N THR A 144 -1.62 11.86 -3.77
CA THR A 144 -2.79 12.36 -4.49
C THR A 144 -3.41 11.30 -5.42
N PRO A 145 -4.76 11.20 -5.50
CA PRO A 145 -5.43 10.27 -6.41
C PRO A 145 -5.08 10.51 -7.89
N GLU A 146 -4.80 11.76 -8.27
CA GLU A 146 -4.51 12.15 -9.65
C GLU A 146 -3.26 11.47 -10.18
N PHE A 147 -2.24 11.23 -9.35
CA PHE A 147 -1.04 10.50 -9.74
C PHE A 147 -1.37 9.09 -10.20
N TYR A 148 -2.11 8.34 -9.37
CA TYR A 148 -2.49 6.97 -9.68
C TYR A 148 -3.49 6.91 -10.85
N ASN A 149 -4.34 7.93 -11.00
CA ASN A 149 -5.22 8.07 -12.16
C ASN A 149 -4.42 8.30 -13.45
N LEU A 150 -3.28 8.99 -13.39
CA LEU A 150 -2.38 9.16 -14.52
C LEU A 150 -1.71 7.84 -14.91
N ILE A 151 -1.28 7.02 -13.93
CA ILE A 151 -0.71 5.69 -14.17
C ILE A 151 -1.73 4.80 -14.89
N GLN A 152 -2.94 4.63 -14.34
CA GLN A 152 -3.94 3.78 -14.97
C GLN A 152 -4.34 4.31 -16.35
N TYR A 153 -4.38 5.63 -16.54
CA TYR A 153 -4.69 6.23 -17.84
C TYR A 153 -3.60 5.98 -18.89
N TYR A 154 -2.32 6.04 -18.52
CA TYR A 154 -1.22 5.65 -19.41
C TYR A 154 -1.41 4.21 -19.92
N LEU A 155 -1.72 3.28 -19.01
CA LEU A 155 -1.93 1.87 -19.38
C LEU A 155 -3.14 1.69 -20.31
N ALA A 156 -4.25 2.37 -20.05
CA ALA A 156 -5.41 2.33 -20.94
C ALA A 156 -5.06 2.87 -22.34
N LEU A 157 -4.31 3.96 -22.41
CA LEU A 157 -3.87 4.54 -23.67
C LEU A 157 -2.93 3.63 -24.45
N SER A 158 -2.10 2.79 -23.79
CA SER A 158 -1.26 1.78 -24.46
C SER A 158 -2.10 0.79 -25.26
N CYS A 159 -3.22 0.32 -24.69
CA CYS A 159 -4.18 -0.52 -25.39
C CYS A 159 -4.82 0.21 -26.58
N ASP A 160 -5.28 1.45 -26.37
CA ASP A 160 -5.95 2.24 -27.41
C ASP A 160 -5.00 2.59 -28.57
N ALA A 161 -3.74 2.91 -28.27
CA ALA A 161 -2.72 3.16 -29.27
C ALA A 161 -2.43 1.91 -30.11
N TYR A 162 -2.37 0.72 -29.48
CA TYR A 162 -2.24 -0.56 -30.18
C TYR A 162 -3.46 -0.86 -31.07
N LYS A 163 -4.68 -0.60 -30.59
CA LYS A 163 -5.90 -0.76 -31.40
C LYS A 163 -5.94 0.21 -32.58
N GLN A 164 -5.47 1.44 -32.38
CA GLN A 164 -5.37 2.46 -33.43
C GLN A 164 -4.31 2.09 -34.48
N LYS A 165 -3.16 1.57 -34.04
CA LYS A 165 -2.05 1.13 -34.86
C LYS A 165 -1.47 -0.13 -34.24
N ALA A 166 -1.66 -1.28 -34.90
CA ALA A 166 -1.23 -2.60 -34.45
C ALA A 166 0.30 -2.75 -34.41
N ASP A 167 0.91 -2.08 -33.44
CA ASP A 167 2.34 -1.97 -33.20
C ASP A 167 2.62 -2.38 -31.76
N THR A 168 3.24 -3.54 -31.58
CA THR A 168 3.46 -4.16 -30.26
C THR A 168 4.34 -3.32 -29.35
N ALA A 169 5.07 -2.34 -29.90
CA ALA A 169 5.87 -1.41 -29.11
C ALA A 169 5.03 -0.64 -28.07
N PHE A 170 3.75 -0.35 -28.35
CA PHE A 170 2.86 0.29 -27.37
C PHE A 170 2.54 -0.62 -26.18
N LEU A 171 2.40 -1.93 -26.44
CA LEU A 171 2.13 -2.93 -25.42
C LEU A 171 3.40 -3.19 -24.59
N ASP A 172 4.55 -3.31 -25.25
CA ASP A 172 5.85 -3.48 -24.59
C ASP A 172 6.16 -2.31 -23.63
N ALA A 173 5.95 -1.08 -24.09
CA ALA A 173 6.11 0.12 -23.27
C ALA A 173 5.10 0.15 -22.10
N GLY A 174 3.84 -0.25 -22.34
CA GLY A 174 2.82 -0.37 -21.30
C GLY A 174 3.19 -1.39 -20.22
N ILE A 175 3.73 -2.55 -20.61
CA ILE A 175 4.21 -3.59 -19.69
C ILE A 175 5.40 -3.07 -18.88
N GLU A 176 6.39 -2.46 -19.53
CA GLU A 176 7.56 -1.89 -18.85
C GLU A 176 7.13 -0.83 -17.82
N PHE A 177 6.22 0.05 -18.20
CA PHE A 177 5.67 1.05 -17.30
C PHE A 177 4.88 0.44 -16.13
N TYR A 178 4.00 -0.53 -16.39
CA TYR A 178 3.29 -1.25 -15.32
C TYR A 178 4.26 -1.90 -14.33
N LEU A 179 5.28 -2.61 -14.81
CA LEU A 179 6.25 -3.26 -13.94
C LEU A 179 6.99 -2.26 -13.03
N SER A 180 7.25 -1.04 -13.51
CA SER A 180 7.84 0.04 -12.69
C SER A 180 6.90 0.60 -11.61
N MET A 181 5.59 0.40 -11.77
CA MET A 181 4.54 0.98 -10.91
C MET A 181 3.72 -0.09 -10.17
N ALA A 182 4.04 -1.36 -10.33
CA ALA A 182 3.21 -2.48 -9.90
C ALA A 182 2.93 -2.47 -8.39
N HIS A 183 3.89 -2.03 -7.58
CA HIS A 183 3.76 -1.93 -6.12
C HIS A 183 2.79 -0.83 -5.66
N TYR A 184 2.32 0.03 -6.54
CA TYR A 184 1.27 1.03 -6.27
C TYR A 184 -0.13 0.55 -6.63
N SER A 185 -0.26 -0.61 -7.27
CA SER A 185 -1.53 -1.11 -7.77
C SER A 185 -2.57 -1.37 -6.68
N TRP A 186 -2.14 -1.64 -5.44
CA TRP A 186 -3.07 -1.79 -4.32
C TRP A 186 -3.70 -0.46 -3.86
N LEU A 187 -3.04 0.68 -4.11
CA LEU A 187 -3.59 2.02 -3.87
C LEU A 187 -4.60 2.42 -4.95
N ASN A 188 -4.44 1.90 -6.17
CA ASN A 188 -5.42 2.05 -7.24
C ASN A 188 -5.51 0.78 -8.10
N PRO A 189 -6.40 -0.17 -7.74
CA PRO A 189 -6.51 -1.44 -8.46
C PRO A 189 -6.99 -1.35 -9.91
N SER A 190 -7.43 -0.18 -10.39
CA SER A 190 -7.70 0.03 -11.83
C SER A 190 -6.43 -0.13 -12.69
N ILE A 191 -5.24 0.08 -12.10
CA ILE A 191 -3.95 -0.19 -12.74
C ILE A 191 -3.89 -1.67 -13.19
N LEU A 192 -4.39 -2.60 -12.38
CA LEU A 192 -4.36 -4.04 -12.68
C LEU A 192 -5.36 -4.41 -13.77
N HIS A 193 -6.50 -3.74 -13.84
CA HIS A 193 -7.45 -3.91 -14.93
C HIS A 193 -6.77 -3.58 -16.28
N ASN A 194 -6.19 -2.39 -16.37
CA ASN A 194 -5.56 -1.96 -17.62
C ASN A 194 -4.31 -2.80 -17.93
N ALA A 195 -3.52 -3.21 -16.92
CA ALA A 195 -2.41 -4.14 -17.10
C ALA A 195 -2.88 -5.51 -17.63
N ALA A 196 -4.01 -6.04 -17.14
CA ALA A 196 -4.58 -7.29 -17.65
C ALA A 196 -4.92 -7.18 -19.15
N CYS A 197 -5.49 -6.06 -19.59
CA CYS A 197 -5.79 -5.81 -21.00
C CYS A 197 -4.51 -5.74 -21.85
N ILE A 198 -3.46 -5.06 -21.38
CA ILE A 198 -2.17 -4.99 -22.08
C ILE A 198 -1.56 -6.39 -22.23
N TYR A 199 -1.43 -7.16 -21.13
CA TYR A 199 -0.86 -8.51 -21.18
C TYR A 199 -1.67 -9.41 -22.11
N TRP A 200 -2.99 -9.34 -22.05
CA TRP A 200 -3.83 -10.13 -22.94
C TRP A 200 -3.61 -9.78 -24.42
N LEU A 201 -3.57 -8.49 -24.78
CA LEU A 201 -3.29 -8.04 -26.14
C LEU A 201 -1.88 -8.43 -26.61
N ALA A 202 -0.92 -8.52 -25.68
CA ALA A 202 0.44 -8.97 -25.95
C ALA A 202 0.57 -10.49 -26.11
N GLY A 203 -0.51 -11.25 -25.91
CA GLY A 203 -0.52 -12.72 -25.97
C GLY A 203 -0.04 -13.39 -24.67
N GLU A 204 0.15 -12.62 -23.61
CA GLU A 204 0.69 -13.03 -22.32
C GLU A 204 -0.43 -13.45 -21.35
N GLN A 205 -1.09 -14.57 -21.67
CA GLN A 205 -2.33 -15.02 -21.00
C GLN A 205 -2.18 -15.15 -19.47
N GLU A 206 -1.13 -15.80 -18.98
CA GLU A 206 -1.00 -16.07 -17.54
C GLU A 206 -0.78 -14.79 -16.74
N TYR A 207 0.01 -13.85 -17.26
CA TYR A 207 0.20 -12.54 -16.63
C TYR A 207 -1.08 -11.70 -16.62
N ALA A 208 -1.93 -11.83 -17.64
CA ALA A 208 -3.24 -11.20 -17.63
C ALA A 208 -4.12 -11.79 -16.50
N LEU A 209 -4.12 -13.11 -16.34
CA LEU A 209 -4.85 -13.79 -15.26
C LEU A 209 -4.31 -13.44 -13.87
N ASP A 210 -2.99 -13.28 -13.72
CA ASP A 210 -2.35 -12.82 -12.49
C ASP A 210 -2.84 -11.41 -12.10
N CYS A 211 -2.95 -10.49 -13.08
CA CYS A 211 -3.46 -9.15 -12.83
C CYS A 211 -4.93 -9.16 -12.37
N ILE A 212 -5.77 -10.03 -12.95
CA ILE A 212 -7.18 -10.18 -12.53
C ILE A 212 -7.26 -10.74 -11.11
N GLU A 213 -6.42 -11.70 -10.76
CA GLU A 213 -6.34 -12.26 -9.42
C GLU A 213 -5.89 -11.22 -8.39
N LEU A 214 -4.87 -10.42 -8.71
CA LEU A 214 -4.45 -9.29 -7.87
C LEU A 214 -5.57 -8.25 -7.72
N ALA A 215 -6.28 -7.91 -8.80
CA ALA A 215 -7.39 -6.96 -8.74
C ALA A 215 -8.51 -7.46 -7.81
N LEU A 216 -8.78 -8.78 -7.83
CA LEU A 216 -9.71 -9.43 -6.91
C LEU A 216 -9.22 -9.35 -5.46
N ASN A 217 -7.93 -9.66 -5.23
CA ASN A 217 -7.32 -9.67 -3.90
C ASN A 217 -7.24 -8.25 -3.30
N PHE A 218 -7.06 -7.22 -4.11
CA PHE A 218 -7.08 -5.80 -3.70
C PHE A 218 -8.47 -5.16 -3.73
N ARG A 219 -9.53 -5.96 -3.94
CA ARG A 219 -10.93 -5.51 -3.94
C ARG A 219 -11.21 -4.38 -4.93
N TYR A 220 -10.73 -4.51 -6.16
CA TYR A 220 -11.00 -3.55 -7.21
C TYR A 220 -12.52 -3.32 -7.38
N ALA A 221 -13.00 -2.11 -7.08
CA ALA A 221 -14.43 -1.79 -7.16
C ALA A 221 -15.02 -2.04 -8.57
N GLY A 222 -14.18 -2.00 -9.62
CA GLY A 222 -14.55 -2.28 -11.01
C GLY A 222 -14.52 -3.75 -11.42
N MET A 223 -14.47 -4.72 -10.49
CA MET A 223 -14.44 -6.16 -10.84
C MET A 223 -15.57 -6.59 -11.77
N ASP A 224 -16.80 -6.11 -11.55
CA ASP A 224 -17.96 -6.42 -12.42
C ASP A 224 -17.70 -5.98 -13.88
N SER A 225 -17.06 -4.82 -14.07
CA SER A 225 -16.69 -4.29 -15.39
C SER A 225 -15.54 -5.08 -16.00
N LEU A 226 -14.48 -5.34 -15.22
CA LEU A 226 -13.31 -6.10 -15.66
C LEU A 226 -13.69 -7.50 -16.16
N LEU A 227 -14.55 -8.22 -15.44
CA LEU A 227 -14.97 -9.57 -15.84
C LEU A 227 -15.83 -9.58 -17.12
N LYS A 228 -16.43 -8.43 -17.47
CA LYS A 228 -17.25 -8.23 -18.67
C LYS A 228 -16.53 -7.44 -19.76
N ASP A 229 -15.26 -7.10 -19.56
CA ASP A 229 -14.47 -6.34 -20.52
C ASP A 229 -14.35 -7.11 -21.84
N GLU A 230 -14.64 -6.44 -22.95
CA GLU A 230 -14.62 -7.00 -24.30
C GLU A 230 -13.19 -7.31 -24.77
N ASP A 231 -12.19 -6.54 -24.31
CA ASP A 231 -10.79 -6.81 -24.62
C ASP A 231 -10.38 -8.16 -24.03
N LEU A 232 -10.89 -8.50 -22.84
CA LEU A 232 -10.59 -9.73 -22.12
C LEU A 232 -11.50 -10.91 -22.51
N GLN A 233 -12.34 -10.79 -23.53
CA GLN A 233 -13.35 -11.82 -23.85
C GLN A 233 -12.76 -13.20 -24.12
N GLY A 234 -11.53 -13.28 -24.67
CA GLY A 234 -10.86 -14.54 -24.94
C GLY A 234 -10.47 -15.32 -23.68
N LEU A 235 -10.20 -14.62 -22.57
CA LEU A 235 -9.87 -15.23 -21.29
C LEU A 235 -11.05 -15.99 -20.67
N ARG A 236 -12.29 -15.63 -21.00
CA ARG A 236 -13.51 -16.20 -20.38
C ARG A 236 -13.66 -17.71 -20.57
N LYS A 237 -13.02 -18.27 -21.60
CA LYS A 237 -13.02 -19.71 -21.88
C LYS A 237 -12.04 -20.49 -21.00
N THR A 238 -11.03 -19.81 -20.46
CA THR A 238 -10.01 -20.44 -19.62
C THR A 238 -10.61 -20.98 -18.32
N ARG A 239 -9.99 -22.01 -17.75
CA ARG A 239 -10.41 -22.56 -16.46
C ARG A 239 -10.20 -21.55 -15.34
N ARG A 240 -9.03 -20.90 -15.31
CA ARG A 240 -8.61 -19.96 -14.26
C ARG A 240 -9.48 -18.72 -14.22
N PHE A 241 -9.83 -18.12 -15.36
CA PHE A 241 -10.77 -16.98 -15.39
C PHE A 241 -12.13 -17.34 -14.79
N ARG A 242 -12.70 -18.50 -15.15
CA ARG A 242 -13.98 -18.95 -14.59
C ARG A 242 -13.92 -19.20 -13.09
N GLN A 243 -12.77 -19.66 -12.58
CA GLN A 243 -12.54 -19.80 -11.14
C GLN A 243 -12.50 -18.44 -10.45
N LEU A 244 -11.76 -17.47 -11.00
CA LEU A 244 -11.70 -16.10 -10.48
C LEU A 244 -13.07 -15.42 -10.48
N ALA A 245 -13.85 -15.57 -11.56
CA ALA A 245 -15.21 -15.04 -11.63
C ALA A 245 -16.14 -15.65 -10.55
N ARG A 246 -16.08 -16.97 -10.33
CA ARG A 246 -16.84 -17.63 -9.26
C ARG A 246 -16.41 -17.17 -7.87
N ARG A 247 -15.10 -17.02 -7.66
CA ARG A 247 -14.53 -16.50 -6.40
C ARG A 247 -15.04 -15.08 -6.15
N TYR A 248 -15.05 -14.22 -7.17
CA TYR A 248 -15.63 -12.88 -7.06
C TYR A 248 -17.11 -12.91 -6.63
N GLU A 249 -17.95 -13.71 -7.29
CA GLU A 249 -19.37 -13.83 -6.95
C GLU A 249 -19.58 -14.29 -5.51
N SER A 250 -18.79 -15.27 -5.03
CA SER A 250 -18.87 -15.71 -3.62
C SER A 250 -18.42 -14.64 -2.62
N LEU A 251 -17.49 -13.76 -3.02
CA LEU A 251 -16.95 -12.71 -2.16
C LEU A 251 -17.79 -11.43 -2.19
N LYS A 252 -18.66 -11.25 -3.19
CA LYS A 252 -19.43 -10.02 -3.44
C LYS A 252 -20.11 -9.42 -2.20
N PRO A 253 -20.76 -10.21 -1.31
CA PRO A 253 -21.41 -9.67 -0.11
C PRO A 253 -20.43 -9.00 0.88
N ARG A 254 -19.15 -9.36 0.84
CA ARG A 254 -18.10 -8.87 1.74
C ARG A 254 -16.94 -8.23 0.96
N PHE A 255 -17.17 -7.82 -0.29
CA PHE A 255 -16.12 -7.33 -1.15
C PHE A 255 -15.51 -6.00 -0.68
N SER A 256 -16.23 -5.24 0.15
CA SER A 256 -15.72 -4.03 0.78
C SER A 256 -14.75 -4.27 1.93
N TYR A 257 -14.57 -5.52 2.40
CA TYR A 257 -13.71 -5.81 3.54
C TYR A 257 -12.25 -5.96 3.11
N VAL A 258 -11.35 -5.51 3.97
CA VAL A 258 -9.89 -5.65 3.83
C VAL A 258 -9.48 -7.12 3.73
N THR A 259 -8.35 -7.37 3.10
CA THR A 259 -7.81 -8.72 2.85
C THR A 259 -6.44 -8.88 3.46
N LEU A 260 -5.99 -10.12 3.62
CA LEU A 260 -4.61 -10.39 4.04
C LEU A 260 -3.63 -9.83 3.01
N GLU A 261 -3.92 -10.02 1.73
CA GLU A 261 -3.09 -9.59 0.62
C GLU A 261 -2.87 -8.07 0.60
N VAL A 262 -3.90 -7.29 0.91
CA VAL A 262 -3.77 -5.83 1.05
C VAL A 262 -2.87 -5.45 2.22
N PHE A 263 -3.01 -6.11 3.38
CA PHE A 263 -2.16 -5.85 4.53
C PHE A 263 -0.71 -6.25 4.28
N GLU A 264 -0.47 -7.41 3.69
CA GLU A 264 0.89 -7.88 3.40
C GLU A 264 1.61 -6.93 2.44
N VAL A 265 0.92 -6.45 1.40
CA VAL A 265 1.50 -5.48 0.47
C VAL A 265 1.74 -4.15 1.16
N PHE A 266 0.80 -3.66 1.98
CA PHE A 266 1.00 -2.44 2.78
C PHE A 266 2.21 -2.55 3.70
N GLU A 267 2.33 -3.60 4.51
CA GLU A 267 3.41 -3.77 5.49
C GLU A 267 4.77 -3.89 4.80
N ASN A 268 4.87 -4.74 3.77
CA ASN A 268 6.10 -4.90 3.00
C ASN A 268 6.53 -3.58 2.36
N PHE A 269 5.56 -2.80 1.87
CA PHE A 269 5.85 -1.53 1.23
C PHE A 269 6.22 -0.44 2.25
N ALA A 270 5.49 -0.35 3.36
CA ALA A 270 5.65 0.70 4.38
C ALA A 270 7.04 0.74 5.03
N VAL A 271 7.73 -0.41 5.17
CA VAL A 271 9.07 -0.49 5.77
C VAL A 271 10.11 0.41 5.08
N GLN A 272 9.92 0.67 3.78
CA GLN A 272 10.87 1.44 2.97
C GLN A 272 10.42 2.89 2.71
N GLN A 273 9.30 3.32 3.30
CA GLN A 273 8.68 4.60 3.00
C GLN A 273 8.85 5.61 4.15
N PRO A 274 8.86 6.93 3.84
CA PRO A 274 8.84 7.95 4.88
C PRO A 274 7.52 7.90 5.66
N GLU A 275 7.56 8.24 6.96
CA GLU A 275 6.39 8.16 7.86
C GLU A 275 5.19 8.97 7.36
N SER A 276 5.41 10.11 6.67
CA SER A 276 4.32 10.90 6.09
C SER A 276 3.53 10.09 5.05
N PHE A 277 4.23 9.35 4.21
CA PHE A 277 3.60 8.52 3.19
C PHE A 277 2.98 7.25 3.80
N VAL A 278 3.60 6.65 4.81
CA VAL A 278 3.00 5.56 5.59
C VAL A 278 1.67 6.02 6.22
N ARG A 279 1.61 7.24 6.75
CA ARG A 279 0.37 7.81 7.28
C ARG A 279 -0.69 7.97 6.18
N PHE A 280 -0.32 8.49 5.01
CA PHE A 280 -1.23 8.55 3.85
C PHE A 280 -1.78 7.14 3.50
N MET A 281 -0.91 6.15 3.41
CA MET A 281 -1.28 4.76 3.11
C MET A 281 -2.22 4.16 4.15
N ARG A 282 -2.00 4.43 5.44
CA ARG A 282 -2.94 4.04 6.51
C ARG A 282 -4.28 4.73 6.30
N SER A 283 -4.31 6.04 6.06
CA SER A 283 -5.55 6.78 5.80
C SER A 283 -6.29 6.25 4.56
N HIS A 284 -5.56 5.82 3.52
CA HIS A 284 -6.13 5.14 2.37
C HIS A 284 -6.83 3.83 2.76
N LEU A 285 -6.18 2.96 3.55
CA LEU A 285 -6.81 1.72 4.03
C LEU A 285 -8.13 1.98 4.77
N LEU A 286 -8.15 2.99 5.65
CA LEU A 286 -9.35 3.41 6.38
C LEU A 286 -10.46 3.94 5.50
N ALA A 287 -10.11 4.56 4.37
CA ALA A 287 -11.07 5.11 3.42
C ALA A 287 -11.64 4.05 2.47
N SER A 288 -10.80 3.11 2.06
CA SER A 288 -11.12 2.17 0.98
C SER A 288 -11.76 0.87 1.49
N PHE A 289 -11.52 0.48 2.74
CA PHE A 289 -11.92 -0.85 3.24
C PHE A 289 -12.71 -0.81 4.56
N ARG A 290 -13.56 -1.83 4.71
CA ARG A 290 -14.15 -2.22 5.99
C ARG A 290 -13.24 -3.19 6.72
N PHE A 291 -13.17 -3.04 8.04
CA PHE A 291 -12.44 -3.93 8.93
C PHE A 291 -13.40 -4.91 9.58
N TYR A 292 -12.90 -6.07 10.00
CA TYR A 292 -13.70 -7.09 10.66
C TYR A 292 -13.77 -6.84 12.17
N ASP A 293 -14.89 -7.23 12.78
CA ASP A 293 -14.94 -7.40 14.23
C ASP A 293 -14.17 -8.67 14.62
N ILE A 294 -13.67 -8.70 15.86
CA ILE A 294 -12.94 -9.85 16.40
C ILE A 294 -13.81 -11.10 16.45
N SER A 295 -15.12 -10.94 16.68
CA SER A 295 -16.09 -12.05 16.72
C SER A 295 -16.24 -12.69 15.34
N ASP A 296 -16.37 -11.89 14.29
CA ASP A 296 -16.45 -12.34 12.90
C ASP A 296 -15.19 -13.12 12.48
N LEU A 297 -14.00 -12.64 12.87
CA LEU A 297 -12.74 -13.31 12.56
C LEU A 297 -12.59 -14.62 13.33
N SER A 298 -12.96 -14.64 14.60
CA SER A 298 -12.88 -15.85 15.44
C SER A 298 -13.78 -16.95 14.88
N ALA A 299 -15.03 -16.62 14.53
CA ALA A 299 -15.95 -17.58 13.93
C ALA A 299 -15.38 -18.19 12.64
N ARG A 300 -14.73 -17.39 11.78
CA ARG A 300 -14.11 -17.89 10.54
C ARG A 300 -12.93 -18.83 10.80
N ILE A 301 -12.10 -18.51 11.79
CA ILE A 301 -10.97 -19.38 12.19
C ILE A 301 -11.51 -20.72 12.71
N ASP A 302 -12.57 -20.68 13.53
CA ASP A 302 -13.19 -21.87 14.11
C ASP A 302 -13.90 -22.73 13.05
N ASP A 303 -14.56 -22.08 12.07
CA ASP A 303 -15.29 -22.73 10.97
C ASP A 303 -14.35 -23.26 9.85
N SER A 304 -13.04 -22.97 9.88
CA SER A 304 -12.09 -23.38 8.84
C SER A 304 -11.84 -24.89 8.86
N GLU A 305 -12.16 -25.56 7.74
CA GLU A 305 -12.05 -27.02 7.59
C GLU A 305 -10.62 -27.50 7.34
N ASP A 306 -9.81 -26.70 6.63
CA ASP A 306 -8.40 -27.00 6.35
C ASP A 306 -7.43 -26.01 7.02
N GLU A 307 -6.17 -26.44 7.13
CA GLU A 307 -5.11 -25.72 7.85
C GLU A 307 -4.69 -24.43 7.12
N GLU A 308 -4.71 -24.41 5.79
CA GLU A 308 -4.32 -23.25 4.99
C GLU A 308 -5.35 -22.11 5.13
N GLU A 309 -6.65 -22.42 5.08
CA GLU A 309 -7.71 -21.45 5.32
C GLU A 309 -7.64 -20.89 6.75
N ARG A 310 -7.41 -21.77 7.73
CA ARG A 310 -7.27 -21.36 9.13
C ARG A 310 -6.09 -20.43 9.33
N GLU A 311 -4.93 -20.74 8.74
CA GLU A 311 -3.75 -19.90 8.79
C GLU A 311 -4.03 -18.53 8.15
N TYR A 312 -4.71 -18.49 7.00
CA TYR A 312 -5.11 -17.25 6.34
C TYR A 312 -5.91 -16.35 7.29
N TRP A 313 -6.96 -16.89 7.92
CA TRP A 313 -7.83 -16.10 8.81
C TRP A 313 -7.10 -15.68 10.09
N GLN A 314 -6.20 -16.51 10.63
CA GLN A 314 -5.38 -16.13 11.78
C GLN A 314 -4.45 -14.97 11.47
N ARG A 315 -3.77 -15.00 10.30
CA ARG A 315 -2.87 -13.94 9.86
C ARG A 315 -3.65 -12.65 9.59
N LEU A 316 -4.80 -12.73 8.92
CA LEU A 316 -5.68 -11.59 8.70
C LEU A 316 -6.18 -11.00 10.03
N ALA A 317 -6.55 -11.86 10.99
CA ALA A 317 -6.99 -11.40 12.30
C ALA A 317 -5.88 -10.67 13.05
N ALA A 318 -4.65 -11.16 13.01
CA ALA A 318 -3.49 -10.50 13.61
C ALA A 318 -3.28 -9.09 13.03
N PHE A 319 -3.30 -8.95 11.70
CA PHE A 319 -3.17 -7.65 11.04
C PHE A 319 -4.35 -6.71 11.33
N ASN A 320 -5.58 -7.19 11.12
CA ASN A 320 -6.81 -6.42 11.34
C ASN A 320 -6.86 -5.86 12.77
N ASN A 321 -6.59 -6.70 13.76
CA ASN A 321 -6.65 -6.32 15.17
C ASN A 321 -5.52 -5.36 15.55
N SER A 322 -4.29 -5.62 15.09
CA SER A 322 -3.15 -4.72 15.29
C SER A 322 -3.42 -3.35 14.68
N TYR A 323 -3.95 -3.31 13.46
CA TYR A 323 -4.27 -2.08 12.76
C TYR A 323 -5.34 -1.26 13.49
N LEU A 324 -6.45 -1.89 13.87
CA LEU A 324 -7.54 -1.23 14.61
C LEU A 324 -7.05 -0.68 15.96
N TYR A 325 -6.21 -1.42 16.67
CA TYR A 325 -5.72 -0.97 17.97
C TYR A 325 -4.65 0.13 17.86
N LYS A 326 -3.75 0.07 16.88
CA LYS A 326 -2.61 1.00 16.79
C LYS A 326 -2.92 2.25 15.98
N HIS A 327 -3.80 2.16 14.99
CA HIS A 327 -3.92 3.19 13.95
C HIS A 327 -5.33 3.74 13.78
N MET A 328 -6.39 2.95 13.98
CA MET A 328 -7.77 3.41 13.78
C MET A 328 -8.08 4.60 14.68
N LEU A 329 -8.13 5.79 14.07
CA LEU A 329 -8.49 7.06 14.70
C LEU A 329 -7.62 7.45 15.91
N VAL A 330 -6.42 6.89 16.05
CA VAL A 330 -5.53 7.19 17.18
C VAL A 330 -4.85 8.55 17.01
N ASP A 331 -4.33 8.84 15.81
CA ASP A 331 -3.60 10.08 15.50
C ASP A 331 -4.32 10.96 14.47
N GLU A 332 -5.52 10.55 14.04
CA GLU A 332 -6.32 11.27 13.06
C GLU A 332 -6.99 12.50 13.66
N SER A 333 -7.21 13.53 12.83
CA SER A 333 -7.96 14.72 13.24
C SER A 333 -9.42 14.36 13.51
N LEU A 334 -9.93 14.79 14.66
CA LEU A 334 -11.32 14.61 15.10
C LEU A 334 -12.04 15.95 15.26
N ASP A 335 -11.49 17.03 14.71
CA ASP A 335 -12.12 18.35 14.75
C ASP A 335 -13.43 18.35 13.94
N LEU A 336 -14.56 18.31 14.66
CA LEU A 336 -15.92 18.23 14.11
C LEU A 336 -16.31 19.46 13.26
N SER A 337 -15.55 20.56 13.34
CA SER A 337 -15.74 21.72 12.46
C SER A 337 -15.26 21.47 11.03
N THR A 338 -14.31 20.54 10.85
CA THR A 338 -13.75 20.16 9.54
C THR A 338 -14.54 19.03 8.88
N GLU A 339 -14.48 18.93 7.56
CA GLU A 339 -15.05 17.79 6.83
C GLU A 339 -14.38 16.47 7.23
N GLN A 340 -13.04 16.47 7.31
CA GLN A 340 -12.26 15.30 7.71
C GLN A 340 -12.64 14.80 9.12
N GLY A 341 -12.79 15.69 10.10
CA GLY A 341 -13.18 15.31 11.45
C GLY A 341 -14.60 14.76 11.52
N ARG A 342 -15.55 15.29 10.73
CA ARG A 342 -16.90 14.70 10.60
C ARG A 342 -16.86 13.31 9.99
N THR A 343 -16.06 13.09 8.95
CA THR A 343 -15.86 11.77 8.34
C THR A 343 -15.25 10.78 9.34
N ASN A 344 -14.23 11.21 10.09
CA ASN A 344 -13.61 10.38 11.12
C ASN A 344 -14.56 10.08 12.29
N TYR A 345 -15.45 11.01 12.65
CA TYR A 345 -16.50 10.76 13.63
C TYR A 345 -17.53 9.73 13.14
N GLN A 346 -17.92 9.77 11.87
CA GLN A 346 -18.78 8.73 11.28
C GLN A 346 -18.10 7.35 11.31
N ARG A 347 -16.79 7.29 11.01
CA ARG A 347 -16.00 6.06 11.15
C ARG A 347 -15.97 5.58 12.60
N PHE A 348 -15.79 6.49 13.56
CA PHE A 348 -15.89 6.13 14.98
C PHE A 348 -17.25 5.51 15.30
N GLN A 349 -18.36 6.10 14.86
CA GLN A 349 -19.69 5.52 15.10
C GLN A 349 -19.85 4.14 14.46
N GLN A 350 -19.23 3.91 13.29
CA GLN A 350 -19.22 2.61 12.64
C GLN A 350 -18.46 1.55 13.46
N TYR A 351 -17.34 1.91 14.10
CA TYR A 351 -16.44 0.95 14.75
C TYR A 351 -16.45 0.98 16.28
N ARG A 352 -17.17 1.90 16.94
CA ARG A 352 -17.17 2.06 18.40
C ARG A 352 -17.63 0.83 19.19
N HIS A 353 -18.30 -0.11 18.54
CA HIS A 353 -18.72 -1.36 19.17
C HIS A 353 -17.67 -2.47 19.08
N TYR A 354 -16.59 -2.25 18.32
CA TYR A 354 -15.50 -3.22 18.18
C TYR A 354 -14.66 -3.22 19.44
N ARG A 355 -14.56 -4.37 20.09
CA ARG A 355 -13.84 -4.53 21.36
C ARG A 355 -12.33 -4.25 21.25
N ILE A 356 -11.80 -4.33 20.03
CA ILE A 356 -10.36 -4.16 19.75
C ILE A 356 -9.98 -2.69 19.49
N LEU A 357 -10.94 -1.78 19.38
CA LEU A 357 -10.65 -0.35 19.18
C LEU A 357 -9.88 0.20 20.38
N ASN A 358 -8.86 1.00 20.12
CA ASN A 358 -8.05 1.59 21.20
C ASN A 358 -8.92 2.47 22.11
N PRO A 359 -8.96 2.23 23.44
CA PRO A 359 -9.81 3.00 24.34
C PRO A 359 -9.58 4.51 24.26
N ILE A 360 -8.36 4.96 23.98
CA ILE A 360 -8.05 6.40 23.88
C ILE A 360 -8.91 7.12 22.85
N VAL A 361 -9.38 6.44 21.81
CA VAL A 361 -10.25 7.03 20.77
C VAL A 361 -11.56 7.52 21.39
N PHE A 362 -12.12 6.81 22.37
CA PHE A 362 -13.33 7.21 23.07
C PHE A 362 -13.10 8.51 23.86
N ALA A 363 -11.98 8.61 24.57
CA ALA A 363 -11.61 9.83 25.29
C ALA A 363 -11.37 11.01 24.33
N ARG A 364 -10.71 10.78 23.19
CA ARG A 364 -10.48 11.82 22.16
C ARG A 364 -11.80 12.33 21.56
N VAL A 365 -12.71 11.44 21.18
CA VAL A 365 -14.02 11.83 20.64
C VAL A 365 -14.85 12.54 21.70
N SER A 366 -14.81 12.05 22.95
CA SER A 366 -15.45 12.69 24.10
C SER A 366 -14.98 14.14 24.28
N GLU A 367 -13.67 14.38 24.25
CA GLU A 367 -13.07 15.72 24.34
C GLU A 367 -13.58 16.64 23.22
N GLN A 368 -13.61 16.15 21.97
CA GLN A 368 -14.09 16.95 20.84
C GLN A 368 -15.57 17.31 20.94
N LEU A 369 -16.42 16.39 21.40
CA LEU A 369 -17.83 16.68 21.67
C LEU A 369 -18.00 17.69 22.81
N PHE A 370 -17.18 17.58 23.85
CA PHE A 370 -17.14 18.51 24.98
C PHE A 370 -16.81 19.93 24.51
N HIS A 371 -15.71 20.10 23.76
CA HIS A 371 -15.31 21.40 23.21
C HIS A 371 -16.34 21.95 22.23
N HIS A 372 -16.92 21.11 21.37
CA HIS A 372 -17.92 21.56 20.40
C HIS A 372 -19.18 22.08 21.09
N ALA A 373 -19.64 21.42 22.15
CA ALA A 373 -20.79 21.89 22.93
C ALA A 373 -20.52 23.25 23.61
N HIS A 374 -19.34 23.41 24.23
CA HIS A 374 -18.95 24.66 24.88
C HIS A 374 -18.75 25.81 23.89
N TYR A 375 -18.16 25.52 22.72
CA TYR A 375 -18.00 26.50 21.65
C TYR A 375 -19.35 27.09 21.23
N TRP A 376 -20.35 26.24 20.96
CA TRP A 376 -21.68 26.72 20.55
C TRP A 376 -22.45 27.38 21.68
N ALA A 377 -22.41 26.83 22.90
CA ALA A 377 -23.04 27.46 24.07
C ALA A 377 -22.51 28.88 24.31
N SER A 378 -21.20 29.12 24.09
CA SER A 378 -20.60 30.46 24.21
C SER A 378 -21.20 31.47 23.21
N ARG A 379 -21.61 31.00 22.02
CA ARG A 379 -22.26 31.83 21.00
C ARG A 379 -23.73 32.11 21.30
N HIS A 380 -24.37 31.29 22.14
CA HIS A 380 -25.76 31.47 22.57
C HIS A 380 -25.88 32.19 23.93
N GLN A 381 -24.94 33.09 24.26
CA GLN A 381 -24.90 33.80 25.56
C GLN A 381 -24.82 32.87 26.79
N GLY A 382 -24.20 31.69 26.64
CA GLY A 382 -23.87 30.79 27.76
C GLY A 382 -24.98 29.83 28.18
N VAL A 383 -26.14 29.83 27.52
CA VAL A 383 -27.19 28.84 27.77
C VAL A 383 -27.04 27.66 26.80
N PHE A 384 -26.79 26.47 27.35
CA PHE A 384 -26.78 25.23 26.57
C PHE A 384 -28.19 24.95 26.05
N ASN A 385 -28.36 24.99 24.74
CA ASN A 385 -29.62 24.59 24.10
C ASN A 385 -29.77 23.06 24.10
N GLU A 386 -30.84 22.52 23.51
CA GLU A 386 -31.07 21.09 23.43
C GLU A 386 -29.93 20.31 22.74
N ARG A 387 -29.42 20.84 21.62
CA ARG A 387 -28.31 20.23 20.88
C ARG A 387 -27.02 20.22 21.69
N ASP A 388 -26.68 21.33 22.33
CA ASP A 388 -25.45 21.46 23.12
C ASP A 388 -25.48 20.49 24.32
N ARG A 389 -26.64 20.35 24.98
CA ARG A 389 -26.87 19.36 26.05
C ARG A 389 -26.74 17.92 25.57
N ALA A 390 -27.26 17.60 24.38
CA ALA A 390 -27.14 16.27 23.79
C ALA A 390 -25.67 15.91 23.51
N LEU A 391 -24.88 16.85 22.97
CA LEU A 391 -23.44 16.67 22.75
C LEU A 391 -22.67 16.45 24.05
N LEU A 392 -22.97 17.22 25.10
CA LEU A 392 -22.37 17.00 26.43
C LEU A 392 -22.73 15.64 27.01
N SER A 393 -24.01 15.25 26.96
CA SER A 393 -24.44 13.94 27.45
C SER A 393 -23.70 12.81 26.73
N GLN A 394 -23.53 12.93 25.41
CA GLN A 394 -22.79 11.96 24.63
C GLN A 394 -21.29 11.96 24.98
N SER A 395 -20.69 13.14 25.16
CA SER A 395 -19.31 13.28 25.61
C SER A 395 -19.07 12.53 26.93
N PHE A 396 -19.93 12.72 27.94
CA PHE A 396 -19.80 12.07 29.24
C PHE A 396 -19.96 10.56 29.13
N GLN A 397 -20.93 10.08 28.35
CA GLN A 397 -21.11 8.66 28.10
C GLN A 397 -19.85 8.03 27.48
N LEU A 398 -19.28 8.67 26.44
CA LEU A 398 -18.07 8.16 25.79
C LEU A 398 -16.85 8.15 26.71
N PHE A 399 -16.76 9.10 27.64
CA PHE A 399 -15.67 9.11 28.62
C PHE A 399 -15.82 8.00 29.66
N GLU A 400 -17.04 7.65 30.07
CA GLU A 400 -17.26 6.45 30.89
C GLU A 400 -17.00 5.15 30.12
N GLU A 401 -17.36 5.09 28.83
CA GLU A 401 -16.97 3.96 27.95
C GLU A 401 -15.44 3.82 27.87
N PHE A 402 -14.69 4.93 27.80
CA PHE A 402 -13.24 4.92 27.93
C PHE A 402 -12.76 4.29 29.25
N ASN A 403 -13.30 4.75 30.39
CA ASN A 403 -12.92 4.21 31.71
C ASN A 403 -13.14 2.69 31.76
N VAL A 404 -14.33 2.22 31.42
CA VAL A 404 -14.68 0.79 31.38
C VAL A 404 -13.75 0.01 30.45
N ALA A 405 -13.48 0.52 29.25
CA ALA A 405 -12.61 -0.16 28.30
C ALA A 405 -11.15 -0.27 28.79
N THR A 406 -10.66 0.71 29.58
CA THR A 406 -9.31 0.65 30.16
C THR A 406 -9.17 -0.32 31.34
N GLU A 407 -10.25 -0.66 32.03
CA GLU A 407 -10.24 -1.64 33.15
C GLU A 407 -9.88 -3.05 32.68
N GLY A 408 -10.17 -3.39 31.42
CA GLY A 408 -9.79 -4.67 30.83
C GLY A 408 -8.32 -4.79 30.43
N LEU A 409 -7.54 -3.70 30.48
CA LEU A 409 -6.13 -3.68 30.07
C LEU A 409 -5.18 -4.02 31.21
N CYS A 410 -3.95 -4.45 30.84
CA CYS A 410 -2.85 -4.61 31.79
C CYS A 410 -2.49 -3.27 32.46
N PHE A 411 -1.87 -3.35 33.64
CA PHE A 411 -1.60 -2.19 34.49
C PHE A 411 -0.78 -1.10 33.77
N GLU A 412 0.26 -1.49 33.05
CA GLU A 412 1.14 -0.56 32.33
C GLU A 412 0.36 0.19 31.26
N LYS A 413 -0.42 -0.53 30.43
CA LYS A 413 -1.15 0.09 29.33
C LYS A 413 -2.31 0.95 29.84
N ARG A 414 -2.99 0.51 30.89
CA ARG A 414 -4.04 1.31 31.55
C ARG A 414 -3.49 2.65 32.02
N ASN A 415 -2.37 2.64 32.74
CA ASN A 415 -1.76 3.87 33.24
C ASN A 415 -1.31 4.79 32.11
N GLU A 416 -0.71 4.25 31.04
CA GLU A 416 -0.34 5.05 29.86
C GLU A 416 -1.55 5.79 29.27
N LEU A 417 -2.69 5.09 29.10
CA LEU A 417 -3.88 5.70 28.50
C LEU A 417 -4.57 6.70 29.44
N ILE A 418 -4.61 6.41 30.75
CA ILE A 418 -5.12 7.35 31.76
C ILE A 418 -4.25 8.60 31.81
N ASP A 419 -2.93 8.45 31.80
CA ASP A 419 -1.99 9.59 31.81
C ASP A 419 -2.14 10.47 30.57
N LYS A 420 -2.38 9.87 29.39
CA LYS A 420 -2.77 10.61 28.18
C LYS A 420 -4.11 11.32 28.36
N ALA A 421 -5.12 10.66 28.93
CA ALA A 421 -6.43 11.28 29.14
C ALA A 421 -6.41 12.45 30.13
N LYS A 422 -5.46 12.50 31.07
CA LYS A 422 -5.30 13.63 32.01
C LYS A 422 -5.03 14.97 31.32
N SER A 423 -4.54 14.98 30.08
CA SER A 423 -4.36 16.22 29.32
C SER A 423 -5.64 16.75 28.68
N TYR A 424 -6.75 16.00 28.73
CA TYR A 424 -8.04 16.41 28.16
C TYR A 424 -8.88 17.16 29.20
N ASP A 425 -9.52 18.25 28.77
CA ASP A 425 -10.34 19.09 29.65
C ASP A 425 -11.51 18.29 30.24
N ILE A 426 -12.08 17.37 29.47
CA ILE A 426 -13.16 16.49 29.94
C ILE A 426 -12.74 15.63 31.14
N HIS A 427 -11.49 15.15 31.18
CA HIS A 427 -10.98 14.35 32.29
C HIS A 427 -10.96 15.20 33.57
N TYR A 428 -10.46 16.43 33.49
CA TYR A 428 -10.44 17.35 34.63
C TYR A 428 -11.86 17.69 35.11
N TYR A 429 -12.77 17.94 34.17
CA TYR A 429 -14.17 18.24 34.47
C TYR A 429 -14.86 17.08 35.21
N MET A 430 -14.78 15.86 34.67
CA MET A 430 -15.42 14.68 35.26
C MET A 430 -14.80 14.26 36.60
N SER A 431 -13.48 14.43 36.76
CA SER A 431 -12.79 14.13 38.03
C SER A 431 -13.23 15.03 39.18
N ASN A 432 -13.60 16.28 38.88
CA ASN A 432 -14.10 17.22 39.89
C ASN A 432 -15.60 17.06 40.15
N LEU A 433 -16.39 16.65 39.15
CA LEU A 433 -17.81 16.31 39.33
C LEU A 433 -18.02 15.18 40.33
N LYS A 434 -17.20 14.11 40.28
CA LYS A 434 -17.30 12.96 41.21
C LYS A 434 -16.95 13.29 42.67
N ARG A 435 -16.46 14.50 42.96
CA ARG A 435 -16.13 14.97 44.32
C ARG A 435 -17.29 15.69 45.01
N PHE A 436 -18.36 15.96 44.29
CA PHE A 436 -19.63 16.50 44.78
C PHE A 436 -20.70 15.42 44.68
#